data_AF-A0A7S4JZ50-F1
#
_entry.id   AF-A0A7S4JZ50-F1
#
_cell.length_a   1.000
_cell.length_b   1.000
_cell.length_c   1.000
_cell.angle_alpha   90.00
_cell.angle_beta   90.00
_cell.angle_gamma   90.00
#
_symmetry.space_group_name_H-M   'P 1'
#
loop_
_entity.id
_entity.type
_entity.pdbx_description
1 polymer ?
#
loop_
_entity_poly.entity_id
_entity_poly.type
_entity_poly.pdbx_seq_one_letter_code
_entity_poly.pdbx_strand_id
1 'polypeptide(L)'
;DDDDDDDDGTVVDGNGYVVTYRDRSGADHDDHDDDPEVDDEKGGEGEGEGGILRTEHFDLVAVCSGLHNVPHVPAVPNIDSFRGRVLHSSAYRESSIFDDRRVLVLGSGETAMDVVHRAVLRPSCVSAALSVRRGFLSIPHSIAEGRPLDVFITNLFEHSYEHPWVHSLRLRWWLSTAIIRLFLILTGSGYGFNQWACHTDPIKRGYHIINKSHGAMGHLNVPLKRRTAWGRFWMYMYGETKLRPITSFHRTSVKCVEDNGTTITFEDGRTYDADLIVMATGYRQHFPFLSDKIKEEYRTEGMAREEEEVEDDDAEQKCPLALDEDYLPSEHFIVSKKRPHLGFIGFVRPNVGAIPPMSELQVMWWLCNLRGEIKPYVPPPTPDPI
;
A
#
# COMPACT_ATOMS: atom_id res chain seq x y z
N ASP A 1 16.34 20.02 36.78
CA ASP A 1 15.07 19.27 36.84
C ASP A 1 14.47 19.36 35.44
N ASP A 2 15.23 19.06 34.39
CA ASP A 2 15.75 17.73 33.97
C ASP A 2 14.58 16.87 33.48
N ASP A 3 13.98 17.32 32.37
CA ASP A 3 13.26 16.44 31.45
C ASP A 3 14.28 16.05 30.36
N ASP A 4 15.17 15.12 30.73
CA ASP A 4 15.92 14.31 29.78
C ASP A 4 14.92 13.35 29.13
N ASP A 5 14.26 13.81 28.07
CA ASP A 5 13.68 12.91 27.08
C ASP A 5 14.87 12.29 26.34
N ASP A 6 15.08 10.99 26.55
CA ASP A 6 15.97 10.12 25.77
C ASP A 6 15.54 10.11 24.29
N ASP A 7 15.78 11.21 23.57
CA ASP A 7 15.53 11.31 22.13
C ASP A 7 16.71 10.66 21.39
N ASP A 8 16.62 9.34 21.22
CA ASP A 8 17.58 8.50 20.50
C ASP A 8 17.53 8.73 18.96
N GLY A 9 17.06 9.90 18.56
CA GLY A 9 16.62 10.26 17.22
C GLY A 9 17.63 11.07 16.43
N THR A 10 17.69 10.78 15.12
CA THR A 10 18.26 11.71 14.16
C THR A 10 17.47 13.00 14.18
N VAL A 11 18.08 14.18 14.32
CA VAL A 11 17.36 15.46 14.21
C VAL A 11 17.88 16.19 13.00
N VAL A 12 16.99 16.64 12.11
CA VAL A 12 17.32 17.55 11.00
C VAL A 12 16.82 18.95 11.34
N ASP A 13 17.74 19.84 11.75
CA ASP A 13 17.41 21.24 12.05
C ASP A 13 17.63 22.16 10.84
N GLY A 14 16.77 23.17 10.72
CA GLY A 14 16.70 24.08 9.59
C GLY A 14 17.86 25.06 9.46
N ASN A 15 18.80 25.10 10.41
CA ASN A 15 20.07 25.83 10.29
C ASN A 15 21.20 24.86 9.93
N GLY A 16 21.34 24.56 8.63
CA GLY A 16 22.51 23.83 8.11
C GLY A 16 22.41 22.30 8.06
N TYR A 17 21.21 21.71 8.03
CA TYR A 17 21.01 20.26 8.04
C TYR A 17 22.00 19.54 8.94
N VAL A 18 22.05 19.99 10.19
CA VAL A 18 22.72 19.26 11.23
C VAL A 18 21.94 17.96 11.40
N VAL A 19 22.62 16.83 11.27
CA VAL A 19 22.05 15.49 11.36
C VAL A 19 22.73 14.78 12.52
N THR A 20 21.94 14.38 13.51
CA THR A 20 22.40 13.44 14.53
C THR A 20 22.17 12.01 14.04
N TYR A 21 23.10 11.07 14.18
CA TYR A 21 22.88 9.68 13.79
C TYR A 21 23.73 8.73 14.59
N ARG A 22 23.30 7.47 14.67
CA ARG A 22 24.03 6.41 15.36
C ARG A 22 25.01 5.76 14.38
N ASP A 23 26.30 5.99 14.58
CA ASP A 23 27.37 5.39 13.80
C ASP A 23 27.67 3.97 14.31
N ARG A 24 27.56 2.98 13.41
CA ARG A 24 27.83 1.56 13.66
C ARG A 24 29.11 1.05 12.98
N SER A 25 29.87 1.91 12.31
CA SER A 25 31.08 1.54 11.55
C SER A 25 32.24 1.01 12.40
N GLY A 26 32.14 1.07 13.74
CA GLY A 26 33.11 0.53 14.68
C GLY A 26 32.64 -0.66 15.52
N ALA A 27 31.43 -1.19 15.28
CA ALA A 27 31.01 -2.47 15.85
C ALA A 27 31.53 -3.58 14.91
N ASP A 28 32.26 -4.56 15.44
CA ASP A 28 32.88 -5.64 14.66
C ASP A 28 31.90 -6.23 13.62
N HIS A 29 32.08 -5.86 12.36
CA HIS A 29 31.42 -6.47 11.22
C HIS A 29 32.14 -7.79 10.93
N ASP A 30 31.59 -8.90 11.44
CA ASP A 30 31.77 -10.20 10.78
C ASP A 30 31.00 -10.13 9.45
N ASP A 31 31.67 -9.59 8.43
CA ASP A 31 31.22 -9.58 7.05
C ASP A 31 31.24 -11.01 6.49
N HIS A 32 30.12 -11.71 6.66
CA HIS A 32 29.72 -12.84 5.82
C HIS A 32 28.39 -12.51 5.14
N ASP A 33 28.43 -11.51 4.25
CA ASP A 33 27.39 -11.28 3.23
C ASP A 33 28.03 -11.47 1.85
N ASP A 34 28.31 -12.73 1.50
CA ASP A 34 28.58 -13.21 0.12
C ASP A 34 27.48 -14.23 -0.23
N ASP A 35 26.31 -13.75 -0.69
CA ASP A 35 25.50 -14.24 -1.84
C ASP A 35 24.09 -13.62 -1.80
N PRO A 36 23.50 -13.14 -2.92
CA PRO A 36 22.14 -12.62 -2.96
C PRO A 36 21.17 -13.69 -3.46
N GLU A 37 20.99 -14.78 -2.71
CA GLU A 37 19.79 -15.61 -2.81
C GLU A 37 19.44 -16.12 -1.39
N VAL A 38 18.16 -16.00 -1.04
CA VAL A 38 17.47 -16.56 0.15
C VAL A 38 17.20 -15.56 1.30
N ASP A 39 15.90 -15.27 1.41
CA ASP A 39 15.09 -14.88 2.57
C ASP A 39 15.30 -13.52 3.27
N ASP A 40 14.24 -12.71 3.16
CA ASP A 40 13.86 -11.56 3.99
C ASP A 40 13.82 -11.94 5.49
N GLU A 41 14.98 -12.06 6.13
CA GLU A 41 15.12 -12.20 7.59
C GLU A 41 15.80 -10.97 8.23
N LYS A 42 15.27 -9.75 8.04
CA LYS A 42 15.49 -8.67 9.04
C LYS A 42 14.26 -7.77 9.18
N GLY A 43 13.31 -8.25 9.97
CA GLY A 43 12.38 -7.38 10.69
C GLY A 43 12.40 -7.75 12.18
N GLY A 44 13.55 -7.62 12.80
CA GLY A 44 13.60 -7.41 14.23
C GLY A 44 13.61 -5.91 14.46
N GLU A 45 12.72 -5.41 15.32
CA GLU A 45 13.06 -4.29 16.18
C GLU A 45 14.28 -4.74 17.00
N GLY A 46 15.46 -4.65 16.39
CA GLY A 46 16.72 -4.70 17.09
C GLY A 46 16.96 -3.29 17.58
N GLU A 47 16.56 -3.02 18.82
CA GLU A 47 17.21 -2.02 19.67
C GLU A 47 18.70 -2.42 19.76
N GLY A 48 19.44 -2.07 18.71
CA GLY A 48 20.88 -2.24 18.65
C GLY A 48 21.50 -1.12 19.47
N GLU A 49 21.62 -1.34 20.78
CA GLU A 49 22.22 -0.42 21.77
C GLU A 49 23.71 -0.08 21.47
N GLY A 50 24.35 -0.74 20.50
CA GLY A 50 25.79 -0.63 20.23
C GLY A 50 26.19 0.37 19.13
N GLY A 51 25.99 1.67 19.32
CA GLY A 51 26.52 2.68 18.38
C GLY A 51 26.73 4.05 19.02
N ILE A 52 27.68 4.82 18.49
CA ILE A 52 28.02 6.15 19.02
C ILE A 52 27.14 7.19 18.30
N LEU A 53 26.44 8.02 19.07
CA LEU A 53 25.73 9.17 18.53
C LEU A 53 26.73 10.21 18.01
N ARG A 54 26.60 10.58 16.74
CA ARG A 54 27.38 11.65 16.08
C ARG A 54 26.44 12.74 15.62
N THR A 55 26.92 13.98 15.64
CA THR A 55 26.20 15.13 15.10
C THR A 55 27.11 15.83 14.10
N GLU A 56 26.68 15.85 12.84
CA GLU A 56 27.47 16.37 11.71
C GLU A 56 26.63 17.29 10.83
N HIS A 57 27.29 18.19 10.10
CA HIS A 57 26.64 19.13 9.20
C HIS A 57 26.73 18.62 7.77
N PHE A 58 25.60 18.65 7.05
CA PHE A 58 25.52 18.20 5.66
C PHE A 58 25.00 19.31 4.74
N ASP A 59 25.55 19.39 3.53
CA ASP A 59 25.05 20.34 2.51
C ASP A 59 23.76 19.85 1.84
N LEU A 60 23.59 18.53 1.78
CA LEU A 60 22.47 17.85 1.13
C LEU A 60 22.05 16.66 1.98
N VAL A 61 20.74 16.51 2.23
CA VAL A 61 20.17 15.38 2.96
C VAL A 61 19.09 14.72 2.10
N ALA A 62 19.24 13.42 1.87
CA ALA A 62 18.25 12.58 1.20
C ALA A 62 17.56 11.70 2.24
N VAL A 63 16.25 11.89 2.42
CA VAL A 63 15.42 11.03 3.23
C VAL A 63 14.99 9.85 2.36
N CYS A 64 15.43 8.65 2.76
CA CYS A 64 15.13 7.38 2.10
C CYS A 64 14.56 6.34 3.07
N SER A 65 13.92 6.79 4.16
CA SER A 65 13.45 5.91 5.25
C SER A 65 12.29 4.99 4.83
N GLY A 66 11.64 5.24 3.69
CA GLY A 66 10.54 4.44 3.18
C GLY A 66 9.17 4.76 3.80
N LEU A 67 8.12 4.19 3.18
CA LEU A 67 6.70 4.47 3.46
C LEU A 67 6.03 3.48 4.43
N HIS A 68 6.70 2.39 4.82
CA HIS A 68 6.06 1.22 5.45
C HIS A 68 6.68 0.87 6.81
N ASN A 69 6.90 1.87 7.65
CA ASN A 69 7.57 1.67 8.95
C ASN A 69 6.58 1.69 10.11
N VAL A 70 5.73 2.72 10.21
CA VAL A 70 4.82 2.89 11.35
C VAL A 70 3.49 2.20 11.07
N PRO A 71 3.11 1.16 11.82
CA PRO A 71 1.84 0.46 11.64
C PRO A 71 0.63 1.39 11.75
N HIS A 72 -0.30 1.32 10.79
CA HIS A 72 -1.59 1.98 10.93
C HIS A 72 -2.55 1.05 11.68
N VAL A 73 -2.65 1.21 13.01
CA VAL A 73 -3.56 0.43 13.86
C VAL A 73 -4.85 1.23 14.13
N PRO A 74 -5.99 0.89 13.50
CA PRO A 74 -7.25 1.58 13.78
C PRO A 74 -7.78 1.22 15.17
N ALA A 75 -8.36 2.20 15.86
CA ALA A 75 -9.08 1.95 17.10
C ALA A 75 -10.29 1.05 16.83
N VAL A 76 -10.41 -0.03 17.61
CA VAL A 76 -11.57 -0.93 17.59
C VAL A 76 -12.22 -0.91 18.97
N PRO A 77 -13.51 -0.55 19.09
CA PRO A 77 -14.21 -0.55 20.37
C PRO A 77 -14.14 -1.91 21.06
N ASN A 78 -13.84 -1.89 22.36
CA ASN A 78 -13.70 -3.07 23.23
C ASN A 78 -12.61 -4.07 22.81
N ILE A 79 -11.64 -3.68 21.98
CA ILE A 79 -10.57 -4.59 21.55
C ILE A 79 -9.75 -5.16 22.71
N ASP A 80 -9.60 -4.41 23.81
CA ASP A 80 -8.88 -4.84 25.02
C ASP A 80 -9.57 -6.02 25.74
N SER A 81 -10.86 -6.22 25.49
CA SER A 81 -11.62 -7.37 26.02
C SER A 81 -11.43 -8.65 25.21
N PHE A 82 -10.78 -8.57 24.04
CA PHE A 82 -10.53 -9.71 23.18
C PHE A 82 -9.52 -10.66 23.84
N ARG A 83 -9.94 -11.92 24.01
CA ARG A 83 -9.16 -12.99 24.66
C ARG A 83 -8.16 -13.65 23.72
N GLY A 84 -8.34 -13.48 22.42
CA GLY A 84 -7.43 -13.99 21.41
C GLY A 84 -6.22 -13.08 21.22
N ARG A 85 -5.41 -13.39 20.21
CA ARG A 85 -4.25 -12.56 19.85
C ARG A 85 -4.64 -11.51 18.81
N VAL A 86 -4.18 -10.28 18.99
CA VAL A 86 -4.26 -9.22 17.98
C VAL A 86 -2.84 -8.88 17.52
N LEU A 87 -2.62 -8.76 16.22
CA LEU A 87 -1.35 -8.28 15.68
C LEU A 87 -1.54 -7.46 14.41
N HIS A 88 -0.67 -6.49 14.19
CA HIS A 88 -0.53 -5.84 12.89
C HIS A 88 0.33 -6.70 11.96
N SER A 89 0.11 -6.59 10.64
CA SER A 89 0.86 -7.37 9.65
C SER A 89 2.37 -7.17 9.70
N SER A 90 2.87 -6.07 10.25
CA SER A 90 4.30 -5.82 10.48
C SER A 90 4.94 -6.79 11.49
N ALA A 91 4.14 -7.33 12.41
CA ALA A 91 4.58 -8.32 13.41
C ALA A 91 4.34 -9.77 12.93
N TYR A 92 3.79 -9.97 11.72
CA TYR A 92 3.60 -11.30 11.14
C TYR A 92 4.93 -11.83 10.60
N ARG A 93 5.32 -13.03 11.06
CA ARG A 93 6.58 -13.69 10.66
C ARG A 93 6.32 -15.07 10.08
N GLU A 94 5.58 -15.90 10.81
CA GLU A 94 5.42 -17.31 10.49
C GLU A 94 3.97 -17.74 10.43
N SER A 95 3.68 -18.73 9.57
CA SER A 95 2.33 -19.31 9.44
C SER A 95 1.87 -20.19 10.62
N SER A 96 2.78 -20.55 11.53
CA SER A 96 2.49 -21.32 12.76
C SER A 96 1.47 -20.59 13.65
N ILE A 97 1.38 -19.26 13.55
CA ILE A 97 0.39 -18.48 14.29
C ILE A 97 -1.06 -18.81 13.92
N PHE A 98 -1.31 -19.51 12.81
CA PHE A 98 -2.66 -19.87 12.37
C PHE A 98 -3.12 -21.24 12.91
N ASP A 99 -2.23 -22.01 13.54
CA ASP A 99 -2.53 -23.35 14.04
C ASP A 99 -3.66 -23.33 15.06
N ASP A 100 -4.67 -24.17 14.82
CA ASP A 100 -5.82 -24.40 15.70
C ASP A 100 -6.62 -23.12 16.03
N ARG A 101 -6.57 -22.10 15.16
CA ARG A 101 -7.24 -20.80 15.36
C ARG A 101 -8.26 -20.48 14.29
N ARG A 102 -9.28 -19.71 14.67
CA ARG A 102 -10.16 -18.96 13.78
C ARG A 102 -9.55 -17.59 13.54
N VAL A 103 -9.22 -17.28 12.29
CA VAL A 103 -8.41 -16.11 11.92
C VAL A 103 -9.28 -15.08 11.23
N LEU A 104 -9.31 -13.85 11.74
CA LEU A 104 -9.91 -12.71 11.08
C LEU A 104 -8.80 -11.79 10.54
N VAL A 105 -8.76 -11.60 9.23
CA VAL A 105 -7.85 -10.64 8.58
C VAL A 105 -8.61 -9.38 8.22
N LEU A 106 -8.09 -8.21 8.62
CA LEU A 106 -8.67 -6.90 8.32
C LEU A 106 -7.83 -6.19 7.27
N GLY A 107 -8.43 -5.83 6.13
CA GLY A 107 -7.75 -5.12 5.04
C GLY A 107 -7.97 -5.76 3.67
N SER A 108 -7.70 -5.00 2.61
CA SER A 108 -7.89 -5.43 1.21
C SER A 108 -6.63 -5.30 0.33
N GLY A 109 -5.50 -4.91 0.93
CA GLY A 109 -4.21 -4.80 0.23
C GLY A 109 -3.58 -6.16 -0.04
N GLU A 110 -2.44 -6.15 -0.72
CA GLU A 110 -1.68 -7.38 -1.04
C GLU A 110 -1.32 -8.16 0.23
N THR A 111 -0.81 -7.48 1.27
CA THR A 111 -0.48 -8.11 2.56
C THR A 111 -1.67 -8.82 3.19
N ALA A 112 -2.88 -8.24 3.12
CA ALA A 112 -4.08 -8.87 3.66
C ALA A 112 -4.42 -10.17 2.89
N MET A 113 -4.31 -10.13 1.56
CA MET A 113 -4.55 -11.31 0.72
C MET A 113 -3.54 -12.40 0.95
N ASP A 114 -2.26 -12.07 1.10
CA ASP A 114 -1.22 -13.06 1.34
C ASP A 114 -1.36 -13.70 2.73
N VAL A 115 -1.63 -12.91 3.76
CA VAL A 115 -1.89 -13.42 5.11
C VAL A 115 -3.11 -14.35 5.11
N VAL A 116 -4.24 -13.94 4.53
CA VAL A 116 -5.44 -14.79 4.53
C VAL A 116 -5.26 -16.05 3.67
N HIS A 117 -4.51 -15.94 2.57
CA HIS A 117 -4.17 -17.08 1.73
C HIS A 117 -3.33 -18.10 2.50
N ARG A 118 -2.27 -17.64 3.20
CA ARG A 118 -1.45 -18.52 4.05
C ARG A 118 -2.25 -19.14 5.18
N ALA A 119 -3.17 -18.39 5.80
CA ALA A 119 -4.07 -18.92 6.83
C ALA A 119 -4.98 -20.03 6.28
N VAL A 120 -5.54 -19.86 5.07
CA VAL A 120 -6.38 -20.91 4.45
C VAL A 120 -5.56 -22.14 4.06
N LEU A 121 -4.36 -21.95 3.52
CA LEU A 121 -3.49 -23.06 3.13
C LEU A 121 -2.97 -23.88 4.32
N ARG A 122 -2.95 -23.30 5.54
CA ARG A 122 -2.53 -24.00 6.75
C ARG A 122 -3.55 -25.07 7.15
N PRO A 123 -3.24 -26.39 7.12
CA PRO A 123 -4.24 -27.45 7.33
C PRO A 123 -4.92 -27.41 8.71
N SER A 124 -4.16 -27.08 9.75
CA SER A 124 -4.55 -26.94 11.16
C SER A 124 -5.32 -25.65 11.48
N CYS A 125 -5.31 -24.65 10.59
CA CYS A 125 -6.14 -23.46 10.78
C CYS A 125 -7.61 -23.89 10.81
N VAL A 126 -8.40 -23.41 11.77
CA VAL A 126 -9.81 -23.85 11.91
C VAL A 126 -10.67 -23.19 10.83
N SER A 127 -10.54 -21.87 10.71
CA SER A 127 -11.23 -21.09 9.69
C SER A 127 -10.54 -19.75 9.47
N ALA A 128 -10.71 -19.17 8.29
CA ALA A 128 -10.21 -17.84 7.96
C ALA A 128 -11.35 -16.97 7.44
N ALA A 129 -11.39 -15.71 7.87
CA ALA A 129 -12.30 -14.68 7.40
C ALA A 129 -11.54 -13.43 6.98
N LEU A 130 -12.09 -12.70 6.02
CA LEU A 130 -11.53 -11.45 5.50
C LEU A 130 -12.58 -10.33 5.62
N SER A 131 -12.18 -9.21 6.21
CA SER A 131 -13.03 -8.01 6.30
C SER A 131 -12.41 -6.86 5.50
N VAL A 132 -13.19 -6.29 4.58
CA VAL A 132 -12.78 -5.16 3.73
C VAL A 132 -13.76 -4.02 3.84
N ARG A 133 -13.26 -2.78 3.98
CA ARG A 133 -14.12 -1.58 4.01
C ARG A 133 -14.61 -1.20 2.62
N ARG A 134 -13.72 -1.27 1.64
CA ARG A 134 -13.97 -0.94 0.23
C ARG A 134 -13.62 -2.14 -0.64
N GLY A 135 -14.23 -2.19 -1.81
CA GLY A 135 -13.85 -3.15 -2.84
C GLY A 135 -12.41 -2.97 -3.30
N PHE A 136 -11.92 -3.96 -4.02
CA PHE A 136 -10.62 -3.97 -4.70
C PHE A 136 -10.83 -4.51 -6.12
N LEU A 137 -9.89 -4.27 -7.02
CA LEU A 137 -9.90 -4.81 -8.37
C LEU A 137 -8.88 -5.94 -8.47
N SER A 138 -9.35 -7.15 -8.77
CA SER A 138 -8.52 -8.33 -8.96
C SER A 138 -7.96 -8.38 -10.37
N ILE A 139 -6.64 -8.54 -10.47
CA ILE A 139 -5.91 -8.80 -11.71
C ILE A 139 -4.91 -9.95 -11.48
N PRO A 140 -4.58 -10.75 -12.50
CA PRO A 140 -3.55 -11.78 -12.35
C PRO A 140 -2.16 -11.15 -12.33
N HIS A 141 -1.23 -11.70 -11.54
CA HIS A 141 0.17 -11.25 -11.55
C HIS A 141 0.90 -11.64 -12.86
N SER A 142 0.48 -12.75 -13.49
CA SER A 142 1.04 -13.24 -14.75
C SER A 142 -0.05 -13.55 -15.77
N ILE A 143 0.29 -13.43 -17.05
CA ILE A 143 -0.54 -13.89 -18.16
C ILE A 143 -0.15 -15.33 -18.59
N ALA A 144 -0.75 -15.83 -19.66
CA ALA A 144 -0.39 -17.13 -20.25
C ALA A 144 1.14 -17.22 -20.46
N GLU A 145 1.71 -18.42 -20.24
CA GLU A 145 3.16 -18.70 -20.28
C GLU A 145 3.99 -18.12 -19.13
N GLY A 146 3.35 -17.61 -18.07
CA GLY A 146 4.06 -17.16 -16.85
C GLY A 146 4.74 -15.79 -16.99
N ARG A 147 4.48 -15.06 -18.08
CA ARG A 147 5.02 -13.71 -18.26
C ARG A 147 4.33 -12.73 -17.30
N PRO A 148 5.06 -11.80 -16.65
CA PRO A 148 4.44 -10.81 -15.78
C PRO A 148 3.44 -9.92 -16.53
N LEU A 149 2.27 -9.68 -15.95
CA LEU A 149 1.25 -8.81 -16.56
C LEU A 149 1.78 -7.37 -16.75
N ASP A 150 2.66 -6.92 -15.86
CA ASP A 150 3.21 -5.56 -15.86
C ASP A 150 3.95 -5.24 -17.18
N VAL A 151 4.65 -6.21 -17.76
CA VAL A 151 5.35 -6.05 -19.06
C VAL A 151 4.37 -5.79 -20.21
N PHE A 152 3.13 -6.26 -20.09
CA PHE A 152 2.09 -6.03 -21.09
C PHE A 152 1.44 -4.66 -20.91
N ILE A 153 1.10 -4.28 -19.68
CA ILE A 153 0.32 -3.06 -19.38
C ILE A 153 1.16 -1.78 -19.35
N THR A 154 2.46 -1.84 -19.02
CA THR A 154 3.35 -0.68 -19.03
C THR A 154 4.36 -0.83 -20.16
N ASN A 155 3.96 -0.45 -21.37
CA ASN A 155 4.84 -0.45 -22.53
C ASN A 155 5.02 0.96 -23.11
N LEU A 156 6.24 1.26 -23.60
CA LEU A 156 6.61 2.58 -24.11
C LEU A 156 5.68 3.04 -25.23
N PHE A 157 5.26 2.13 -26.11
CA PHE A 157 4.45 2.45 -27.28
C PHE A 157 3.01 2.85 -26.94
N GLU A 158 2.45 2.36 -25.83
CA GLU A 158 1.12 2.79 -25.36
C GLU A 158 1.09 4.19 -24.76
N HIS A 159 2.22 4.68 -24.25
CA HIS A 159 2.28 5.91 -23.46
C HIS A 159 3.10 7.05 -24.09
N SER A 160 3.92 6.77 -25.11
CA SER A 160 4.81 7.76 -25.72
C SER A 160 4.18 8.59 -26.83
N TYR A 161 3.19 8.06 -27.56
CA TYR A 161 2.57 8.77 -28.68
C TYR A 161 1.11 8.35 -28.90
N GLU A 162 0.20 9.33 -28.81
CA GLU A 162 -1.20 9.17 -29.19
C GLU A 162 -1.48 10.08 -30.40
N HIS A 163 -1.82 9.50 -31.55
CA HIS A 163 -2.14 10.29 -32.74
C HIS A 163 -3.35 11.21 -32.44
N PRO A 164 -3.36 12.49 -32.88
CA PRO A 164 -4.41 13.44 -32.51
C PRO A 164 -5.83 12.94 -32.77
N TRP A 165 -6.05 12.19 -33.86
CA TRP A 165 -7.36 11.62 -34.18
C TRP A 165 -7.78 10.52 -33.20
N VAL A 166 -6.83 9.71 -32.71
CA VAL A 166 -7.08 8.68 -31.69
C VAL A 166 -7.44 9.34 -30.36
N HIS A 167 -6.76 10.44 -30.02
CA HIS A 167 -7.04 11.25 -28.84
C HIS A 167 -8.43 11.90 -28.91
N SER A 168 -8.72 12.66 -29.98
CA SER A 168 -9.98 13.38 -30.15
C SER A 168 -11.19 12.46 -30.17
N LEU A 169 -11.07 11.28 -30.80
CA LEU A 169 -12.14 10.27 -30.81
C LEU A 169 -12.18 9.40 -29.56
N ARG A 170 -11.23 9.59 -28.62
CA ARG A 170 -11.00 8.72 -27.45
C ARG A 170 -10.96 7.24 -27.82
N LEU A 171 -10.49 6.91 -29.02
CA LEU A 171 -10.62 5.59 -29.61
C LEU A 171 -9.82 4.55 -28.81
N ARG A 172 -8.63 4.93 -28.33
CA ARG A 172 -7.81 4.11 -27.43
C ARG A 172 -8.54 3.77 -26.14
N TRP A 173 -9.25 4.74 -25.55
CA TRP A 173 -10.04 4.53 -24.34
C TRP A 173 -11.23 3.60 -24.58
N TRP A 174 -11.94 3.77 -25.69
CA TRP A 174 -13.05 2.90 -26.05
C TRP A 174 -12.59 1.46 -26.27
N LEU A 175 -11.54 1.27 -27.09
CA LEU A 175 -11.00 -0.05 -27.42
C LEU A 175 -10.41 -0.75 -26.19
N SER A 176 -9.57 -0.06 -25.41
CA SER A 176 -9.02 -0.64 -24.17
C SER A 176 -10.11 -1.02 -23.18
N THR A 177 -11.13 -0.17 -23.01
CA THR A 177 -12.28 -0.47 -22.13
C THR A 177 -13.06 -1.69 -22.65
N ALA A 178 -13.27 -1.80 -23.96
CA ALA A 178 -13.96 -2.93 -24.57
C ALA A 178 -13.16 -4.24 -24.42
N ILE A 179 -11.85 -4.22 -24.69
CA ILE A 179 -10.96 -5.39 -24.53
C ILE A 179 -10.88 -5.82 -23.07
N ILE A 180 -10.67 -4.88 -22.16
CA ILE A 180 -10.66 -5.16 -20.72
C ILE A 180 -12.00 -5.82 -20.34
N ARG A 181 -13.14 -5.18 -20.63
CA ARG A 181 -14.47 -5.74 -20.30
C ARG A 181 -14.72 -7.13 -20.90
N LEU A 182 -14.30 -7.36 -22.14
CA LEU A 182 -14.40 -8.67 -22.78
C LEU A 182 -13.58 -9.72 -22.02
N PHE A 183 -12.33 -9.40 -21.68
CA PHE A 183 -11.46 -10.31 -20.97
C PHE A 183 -11.95 -10.57 -19.53
N LEU A 184 -12.56 -9.57 -18.89
CA LEU A 184 -13.25 -9.75 -17.60
C LEU A 184 -14.44 -10.72 -17.74
N ILE A 185 -15.31 -10.55 -18.74
CA ILE A 185 -16.42 -11.50 -19.01
C ILE A 185 -15.90 -12.93 -19.22
N LEU A 186 -14.84 -13.09 -20.00
CA LEU A 186 -14.19 -14.38 -20.28
C LEU A 186 -13.47 -14.99 -19.06
N THR A 187 -13.38 -14.26 -17.95
CA THR A 187 -12.79 -14.75 -16.70
C THR A 187 -13.82 -14.90 -15.59
N GLY A 188 -15.11 -14.89 -15.95
CA GLY A 188 -16.24 -15.27 -15.10
C GLY A 188 -16.98 -14.13 -14.41
N SER A 189 -16.48 -12.89 -14.47
CA SER A 189 -17.21 -11.72 -13.95
C SER A 189 -16.97 -10.49 -14.82
N GLY A 190 -17.99 -9.68 -15.09
CA GLY A 190 -17.80 -8.39 -15.76
C GLY A 190 -17.05 -7.33 -14.92
N TYR A 191 -16.66 -7.68 -13.69
CA TYR A 191 -16.19 -6.76 -12.66
C TYR A 191 -14.72 -6.96 -12.26
N GLY A 192 -14.00 -7.86 -12.93
CA GLY A 192 -12.58 -8.12 -12.66
C GLY A 192 -12.21 -9.56 -12.94
N PHE A 193 -10.91 -9.84 -12.98
CA PHE A 193 -10.43 -11.18 -13.31
C PHE A 193 -10.83 -12.13 -12.21
N ASN A 194 -11.72 -13.06 -12.56
CA ASN A 194 -12.24 -14.01 -11.61
C ASN A 194 -12.85 -13.33 -10.37
N GLN A 195 -13.38 -12.10 -10.50
CA GLN A 195 -13.76 -11.26 -9.38
C GLN A 195 -15.24 -11.43 -8.99
N TRP A 196 -15.51 -12.34 -8.08
CA TRP A 196 -16.85 -12.55 -7.53
C TRP A 196 -17.01 -11.85 -6.19
N ALA A 197 -15.97 -11.82 -5.35
CA ALA A 197 -15.93 -10.91 -4.21
C ALA A 197 -15.91 -9.45 -4.70
N CYS A 198 -16.70 -8.58 -4.05
CA CYS A 198 -16.83 -7.16 -4.39
C CYS A 198 -17.39 -6.87 -5.80
N HIS A 199 -18.07 -7.82 -6.45
CA HIS A 199 -18.60 -7.65 -7.81
C HIS A 199 -19.67 -6.55 -7.96
N THR A 200 -20.23 -6.03 -6.86
CA THR A 200 -21.26 -4.99 -6.91
C THR A 200 -20.69 -3.57 -6.89
N ASP A 201 -19.38 -3.43 -6.71
CA ASP A 201 -18.78 -2.11 -6.55
C ASP A 201 -18.59 -1.42 -7.89
N PRO A 202 -19.01 -0.14 -8.02
CA PRO A 202 -18.76 0.61 -9.23
C PRO A 202 -17.25 0.81 -9.35
N ILE A 203 -16.62 0.08 -10.28
CA ILE A 203 -15.17 0.18 -10.55
C ILE A 203 -14.88 1.56 -11.12
N LYS A 204 -14.52 2.50 -10.26
CA LYS A 204 -13.94 3.79 -10.64
C LYS A 204 -12.42 3.62 -10.66
N ARG A 205 -11.77 3.92 -11.80
CA ARG A 205 -10.30 3.93 -11.92
C ARG A 205 -9.72 4.94 -10.92
N GLY A 206 -8.68 4.56 -10.18
CA GLY A 206 -8.07 5.40 -9.13
C GLY A 206 -8.71 5.27 -7.75
N TYR A 207 -9.92 4.69 -7.64
CA TYR A 207 -10.64 4.57 -6.35
C TYR A 207 -10.51 3.19 -5.70
N HIS A 208 -10.13 2.16 -6.47
CA HIS A 208 -10.01 0.78 -6.00
C HIS A 208 -8.55 0.37 -5.93
N ILE A 209 -8.17 -0.31 -4.85
CA ILE A 209 -6.86 -0.95 -4.73
C ILE A 209 -6.80 -2.06 -5.78
N ILE A 210 -5.75 -2.05 -6.59
CA ILE A 210 -5.43 -3.16 -7.49
C ILE A 210 -4.83 -4.27 -6.63
N ASN A 211 -5.37 -5.47 -6.77
CA ASN A 211 -4.92 -6.66 -6.06
C ASN A 211 -4.46 -7.73 -7.06
N LYS A 212 -3.20 -8.12 -6.97
CA LYS A 212 -2.49 -9.07 -7.84
C LYS A 212 -2.37 -10.46 -7.21
N SER A 213 -2.88 -10.68 -5.99
CA SER A 213 -2.80 -11.95 -5.27
C SER A 213 -3.75 -13.01 -5.85
N HIS A 214 -3.38 -13.54 -7.02
CA HIS A 214 -4.17 -14.53 -7.76
C HIS A 214 -4.43 -15.81 -6.93
N GLY A 215 -3.48 -16.20 -6.07
CA GLY A 215 -3.61 -17.37 -5.20
C GLY A 215 -4.79 -17.26 -4.25
N ALA A 216 -4.90 -16.14 -3.52
CA ALA A 216 -5.96 -15.90 -2.55
C ALA A 216 -7.36 -15.86 -3.19
N MET A 217 -7.46 -15.34 -4.41
CA MET A 217 -8.74 -15.07 -5.09
C MET A 217 -9.59 -16.32 -5.31
N GLY A 218 -8.97 -17.45 -5.67
CA GLY A 218 -9.70 -18.73 -5.82
C GLY A 218 -10.43 -19.11 -4.52
N HIS A 219 -9.69 -19.09 -3.40
CA HIS A 219 -10.21 -19.42 -2.07
C HIS A 219 -11.30 -18.44 -1.60
N LEU A 220 -11.16 -17.15 -1.90
CA LEU A 220 -12.13 -16.11 -1.56
C LEU A 220 -13.48 -16.30 -2.28
N ASN A 221 -13.42 -16.68 -3.56
CA ASN A 221 -14.61 -16.77 -4.40
C ASN A 221 -15.36 -18.10 -4.27
N VAL A 222 -14.74 -19.15 -3.75
CA VAL A 222 -15.35 -20.49 -3.61
C VAL A 222 -16.74 -20.44 -2.93
N PRO A 223 -16.93 -19.80 -1.77
CA PRO A 223 -18.26 -19.72 -1.14
C PRO A 223 -19.30 -18.99 -1.99
N LEU A 224 -18.88 -18.00 -2.78
CA LEU A 224 -19.76 -17.17 -3.61
C LEU A 224 -20.17 -17.94 -4.88
N LYS A 225 -19.20 -18.55 -5.57
CA LYS A 225 -19.42 -19.29 -6.81
C LYS A 225 -20.25 -20.56 -6.61
N ARG A 226 -20.13 -21.23 -5.45
CA ARG A 226 -20.93 -22.43 -5.14
C ARG A 226 -22.45 -22.16 -5.19
N ARG A 227 -22.89 -20.91 -4.93
CA ARG A 227 -24.30 -20.53 -4.83
C ARG A 227 -25.05 -20.59 -6.16
N THR A 228 -24.39 -20.36 -7.29
CA THR A 228 -25.06 -20.24 -8.60
C THR A 228 -24.55 -21.27 -9.61
N ALA A 229 -25.38 -21.63 -10.59
CA ALA A 229 -24.96 -22.54 -11.66
C ALA A 229 -23.82 -21.95 -12.50
N TRP A 230 -23.89 -20.64 -12.80
CA TRP A 230 -22.83 -19.90 -13.48
C TRP A 230 -21.53 -19.90 -12.68
N GLY A 231 -21.59 -19.69 -11.36
CA GLY A 231 -20.42 -19.77 -10.49
C GLY A 231 -19.79 -21.16 -10.47
N ARG A 232 -20.59 -22.23 -10.38
CA ARG A 232 -20.09 -23.61 -10.44
C ARG A 232 -19.44 -23.96 -11.78
N PHE A 233 -19.96 -23.45 -12.90
CA PHE A 233 -19.31 -23.58 -14.21
C PHE A 233 -17.91 -22.97 -14.19
N TRP A 234 -17.76 -21.73 -13.70
CA TRP A 234 -16.45 -21.08 -13.62
C TRP A 234 -15.51 -21.73 -12.60
N MET A 235 -16.02 -22.25 -11.48
CA MET A 235 -15.21 -23.06 -10.56
C MET A 235 -14.60 -24.28 -11.25
N TYR A 236 -15.35 -24.92 -12.14
CA TYR A 236 -14.83 -26.04 -12.93
C TYR A 236 -13.77 -25.57 -13.93
N MET A 237 -14.05 -24.50 -14.69
CA MET A 237 -13.11 -23.93 -15.68
C MET A 237 -11.77 -23.53 -15.06
N TYR A 238 -11.77 -23.01 -13.83
CA TYR A 238 -10.57 -22.60 -13.10
C TYR A 238 -9.95 -23.71 -12.23
N GLY A 239 -10.51 -24.92 -12.19
CA GLY A 239 -10.00 -26.01 -11.35
C GLY A 239 -10.17 -25.75 -9.84
N GLU A 240 -11.05 -24.83 -9.43
CA GLU A 240 -11.20 -24.38 -8.04
C GLU A 240 -12.09 -25.30 -7.19
N THR A 241 -12.61 -26.38 -7.77
CA THR A 241 -13.60 -27.26 -7.12
C THR A 241 -13.12 -27.86 -5.80
N LYS A 242 -11.81 -28.10 -5.68
CA LYS A 242 -11.16 -28.69 -4.50
C LYS A 242 -10.48 -27.66 -3.58
N LEU A 243 -10.56 -26.36 -3.90
CA LEU A 243 -9.94 -25.34 -3.07
C LEU A 243 -10.68 -25.21 -1.72
N ARG A 244 -9.89 -25.01 -0.66
CA ARG A 244 -10.42 -24.71 0.66
C ARG A 244 -10.96 -23.27 0.69
N PRO A 245 -12.19 -23.01 1.13
CA PRO A 245 -12.72 -21.65 1.11
C PRO A 245 -12.11 -20.76 2.20
N ILE A 246 -11.99 -19.46 1.92
CA ILE A 246 -12.11 -18.44 2.98
C ILE A 246 -13.55 -18.53 3.49
N THR A 247 -13.71 -18.84 4.77
CA THR A 247 -15.01 -19.26 5.33
C THR A 247 -16.03 -18.14 5.37
N SER A 248 -15.58 -16.90 5.63
CA SER A 248 -16.43 -15.72 5.65
C SER A 248 -15.75 -14.52 5.00
N PHE A 249 -16.56 -13.72 4.32
CA PHE A 249 -16.12 -12.47 3.69
C PHE A 249 -17.08 -11.35 4.08
N HIS A 250 -16.54 -10.34 4.75
CA HIS A 250 -17.29 -9.20 5.27
C HIS A 250 -16.89 -7.93 4.52
N ARG A 251 -17.88 -7.23 3.96
CA ARG A 251 -17.67 -5.99 3.21
C ARG A 251 -18.03 -4.78 4.08
N THR A 252 -17.39 -4.72 5.24
CA THR A 252 -17.72 -3.76 6.28
C THR A 252 -16.56 -3.64 7.26
N SER A 253 -16.63 -2.63 8.12
CA SER A 253 -15.72 -2.44 9.24
C SER A 253 -16.13 -3.32 10.42
N VAL A 254 -15.16 -3.60 11.29
CA VAL A 254 -15.45 -4.10 12.64
C VAL A 254 -16.11 -2.99 13.43
N LYS A 255 -17.25 -3.29 14.05
CA LYS A 255 -17.98 -2.37 14.92
C LYS A 255 -17.44 -2.44 16.35
N CYS A 256 -17.32 -3.65 16.90
CA CYS A 256 -16.81 -3.88 18.26
C CYS A 256 -16.45 -5.36 18.48
N VAL A 257 -15.69 -5.61 19.54
CA VAL A 257 -15.59 -6.92 20.17
C VAL A 257 -16.68 -7.05 21.23
N GLU A 258 -17.40 -8.17 21.23
CA GLU A 258 -18.46 -8.46 22.20
C GLU A 258 -17.87 -8.80 23.59
N ASP A 259 -18.64 -8.60 24.66
CA ASP A 259 -18.21 -8.80 26.06
C ASP A 259 -17.72 -10.23 26.37
N ASN A 260 -18.06 -11.21 25.53
CA ASN A 260 -17.54 -12.58 25.66
C ASN A 260 -16.05 -12.69 25.32
N GLY A 261 -15.47 -11.68 24.68
CA GLY A 261 -14.05 -11.57 24.33
C GLY A 261 -13.62 -12.46 23.16
N THR A 262 -14.54 -13.06 22.40
CA THR A 262 -14.20 -13.93 21.25
C THR A 262 -14.97 -13.57 19.99
N THR A 263 -16.16 -13.01 20.13
CA THR A 263 -17.03 -12.67 19.01
C THR A 263 -16.75 -11.25 18.54
N ILE A 264 -16.48 -11.11 17.25
CA ILE A 264 -16.37 -9.82 16.57
C ILE A 264 -17.68 -9.52 15.85
N THR A 265 -18.22 -8.33 16.08
CA THR A 265 -19.42 -7.83 15.41
C THR A 265 -19.03 -6.77 14.39
N PHE A 266 -19.59 -6.90 13.19
CA PHE A 266 -19.37 -5.96 12.09
C PHE A 266 -20.50 -4.93 11.99
N GLU A 267 -20.29 -3.82 11.26
CA GLU A 267 -21.33 -2.78 11.13
C GLU A 267 -22.59 -3.27 10.41
N ASP A 268 -22.50 -4.34 9.62
CA ASP A 268 -23.66 -4.95 8.95
C ASP A 268 -24.46 -5.91 9.87
N GLY A 269 -24.10 -5.99 11.15
CA GLY A 269 -24.73 -6.83 12.16
C GLY A 269 -24.34 -8.30 12.11
N ARG A 270 -23.51 -8.72 11.13
CA ARG A 270 -22.96 -10.08 11.13
C ARG A 270 -21.91 -10.21 12.23
N THR A 271 -21.66 -11.44 12.62
CA THR A 271 -20.66 -11.76 13.63
C THR A 271 -19.71 -12.85 13.14
N TYR A 272 -18.52 -12.89 13.72
CA TYR A 272 -17.53 -13.94 13.50
C TYR A 272 -16.74 -14.16 14.78
N ASP A 273 -16.62 -15.41 15.21
CA ASP A 273 -15.76 -15.74 16.34
C ASP A 273 -14.33 -15.92 15.86
N ALA A 274 -13.39 -15.20 16.45
CA ALA A 274 -11.96 -15.33 16.14
C ALA A 274 -11.13 -15.60 17.39
N ASP A 275 -9.99 -16.26 17.17
CA ASP A 275 -8.94 -16.47 18.16
C ASP A 275 -7.68 -15.67 17.80
N LEU A 276 -7.60 -15.19 16.55
CA LEU A 276 -6.54 -14.33 16.04
C LEU A 276 -7.14 -13.24 15.13
N ILE A 277 -6.80 -11.98 15.39
CA ILE A 277 -7.07 -10.85 14.51
C ILE A 277 -5.74 -10.37 13.92
N VAL A 278 -5.64 -10.37 12.59
CA VAL A 278 -4.51 -9.78 11.86
C VAL A 278 -4.95 -8.49 11.19
N MET A 279 -4.42 -7.37 11.67
CA MET A 279 -4.64 -6.05 11.08
C MET A 279 -3.64 -5.84 9.94
N ALA A 280 -4.08 -6.03 8.70
CA ALA A 280 -3.34 -5.68 7.49
C ALA A 280 -3.84 -4.32 6.97
N THR A 281 -3.80 -3.33 7.86
CA THR A 281 -4.46 -2.03 7.72
C THR A 281 -3.55 -0.94 7.16
N GLY A 282 -2.33 -1.29 6.78
CA GLY A 282 -1.36 -0.41 6.13
C GLY A 282 -0.41 0.27 7.12
N TYR A 283 0.26 1.31 6.67
CA TYR A 283 1.25 2.04 7.43
C TYR A 283 0.99 3.53 7.33
N ARG A 284 1.40 4.27 8.37
CA ARG A 284 1.37 5.73 8.43
C ARG A 284 2.71 6.30 7.99
N GLN A 285 2.66 7.49 7.40
CA GLN A 285 3.85 8.26 7.13
C GLN A 285 4.23 9.06 8.37
N HIS A 286 5.43 8.80 8.89
CA HIS A 286 5.94 9.49 10.06
C HIS A 286 7.46 9.66 9.95
N PHE A 287 7.92 10.87 10.26
CA PHE A 287 9.32 11.29 10.22
C PHE A 287 9.73 11.78 11.61
N PRO A 288 9.98 10.87 12.55
CA PRO A 288 10.36 11.25 13.92
C PRO A 288 11.61 12.15 13.92
N PHE A 289 12.48 11.97 12.92
CA PHE A 289 13.73 12.70 12.80
C PHE A 289 13.66 14.14 12.27
N LEU A 290 12.48 14.59 11.82
CA LEU A 290 12.31 15.97 11.39
C LEU A 290 11.86 16.84 12.56
N SER A 291 12.47 18.01 12.68
CA SER A 291 12.01 19.03 13.63
C SER A 291 10.57 19.46 13.35
N ASP A 292 9.82 19.78 14.40
CA ASP A 292 8.42 20.22 14.31
C ASP A 292 8.24 21.43 13.39
N LYS A 293 9.26 22.30 13.33
CA LYS A 293 9.30 23.44 12.41
C LYS A 293 9.22 23.00 10.94
N ILE A 294 9.97 21.95 10.56
CA ILE A 294 9.94 21.42 9.18
C ILE A 294 8.61 20.72 8.92
N LYS A 295 8.11 19.92 9.88
CA LYS A 295 6.82 19.24 9.78
C LYS A 295 5.67 20.23 9.56
N GLU A 296 5.65 21.33 10.31
CA GLU A 296 4.61 22.35 10.19
C GLU A 296 4.71 23.16 8.88
N GLU A 297 5.94 23.41 8.41
CA GLU A 297 6.19 24.02 7.10
C GLU A 297 5.60 23.16 5.98
N TYR A 298 5.85 21.84 6.00
CA TYR A 298 5.31 20.91 5.01
C TYR A 298 3.80 20.70 5.13
N ARG A 299 3.26 20.71 6.36
CA ARG A 299 1.81 20.70 6.59
C ARG A 299 1.14 21.90 5.93
N THR A 300 1.69 23.10 6.15
CA THR A 300 1.16 24.33 5.54
C THR A 300 1.22 24.27 4.01
N GLU A 301 2.33 23.79 3.45
CA GLU A 301 2.51 23.63 2.00
C GLU A 301 1.55 22.58 1.40
N GLY A 302 1.36 21.46 2.10
CA GLY A 302 0.45 20.39 1.69
C GLY A 302 -1.01 20.82 1.69
N MET A 303 -1.44 21.54 2.73
CA MET A 303 -2.82 22.06 2.85
C MET A 303 -3.12 23.08 1.74
N ALA A 304 -2.19 24.00 1.45
CA ALA A 304 -2.36 24.96 0.35
C ALA A 304 -2.52 24.27 -1.02
N ARG A 305 -1.75 23.22 -1.28
CA ARG A 305 -1.88 22.41 -2.51
C ARG A 305 -3.22 21.68 -2.58
N GLU A 306 -3.73 21.17 -1.45
CA GLU A 306 -5.02 20.50 -1.42
C GLU A 306 -6.18 21.46 -1.71
N GLU A 307 -6.11 22.71 -1.25
CA GLU A 307 -7.11 23.75 -1.55
C GLU A 307 -7.15 24.10 -3.05
N GLU A 308 -5.99 24.19 -3.73
CA GLU A 308 -5.90 24.46 -5.17
C GLU A 308 -6.46 23.31 -6.03
N GLU A 309 -6.27 22.06 -5.61
CA GLU A 309 -6.74 20.87 -6.33
C GLU A 309 -8.25 20.60 -6.16
N VAL A 310 -8.94 21.30 -5.24
CA VAL A 310 -10.40 21.13 -4.98
C VAL A 310 -11.27 21.85 -6.02
N GLU A 311 -10.70 22.71 -6.87
CA GLU A 311 -11.43 23.36 -7.97
C GLU A 311 -11.72 22.43 -9.17
N ASP A 312 -11.10 21.24 -9.24
CA ASP A 312 -11.41 20.18 -10.22
C ASP A 312 -12.39 19.13 -9.63
N ASP A 313 -13.48 18.86 -10.35
CA ASP A 313 -14.74 18.15 -10.00
C ASP A 313 -14.72 16.77 -9.25
N ASP A 314 -13.58 16.27 -8.75
CA ASP A 314 -13.44 14.93 -8.12
C ASP A 314 -13.33 14.96 -6.56
N ALA A 315 -14.18 15.77 -5.91
CA ALA A 315 -14.15 16.03 -4.46
C ALA A 315 -14.52 14.84 -3.52
N GLU A 316 -14.81 13.64 -4.05
CA GLU A 316 -15.43 12.57 -3.24
C GLU A 316 -14.44 11.69 -2.45
N GLN A 317 -13.11 11.86 -2.58
CA GLN A 317 -12.18 10.95 -1.89
C GLN A 317 -10.73 11.44 -1.71
N LYS A 318 -10.51 12.66 -1.22
CA LYS A 318 -9.32 12.87 -0.37
C LYS A 318 -9.74 12.54 1.05
N CYS A 319 -9.36 11.37 1.55
CA CYS A 319 -9.20 11.27 2.99
C CYS A 319 -8.06 12.25 3.28
N PRO A 320 -8.29 13.35 4.02
CA PRO A 320 -7.16 14.12 4.52
C PRO A 320 -6.23 13.11 5.20
N LEU A 321 -4.91 13.29 5.01
CA LEU A 321 -3.93 12.59 5.83
C LEU A 321 -4.44 12.60 7.28
N ALA A 322 -4.35 11.47 7.97
CA ALA A 322 -4.81 11.44 9.36
C ALA A 322 -4.09 12.59 10.12
N LEU A 323 -4.74 13.21 11.10
CA LEU A 323 -4.21 14.42 11.79
C LEU A 323 -2.76 14.24 12.31
N ASP A 324 -2.35 12.98 12.50
CA ASP A 324 -1.05 12.51 12.99
C ASP A 324 -0.06 12.08 11.89
N GLU A 325 -0.40 12.17 10.61
CA GLU A 325 0.51 11.84 9.51
C GLU A 325 1.34 13.06 9.07
N ASP A 326 2.63 12.83 8.83
CA ASP A 326 3.55 13.87 8.37
C ASP A 326 3.39 14.13 6.86
N TYR A 327 3.42 15.39 6.45
CA TYR A 327 3.28 15.79 5.05
C TYR A 327 4.59 15.65 4.26
N LEU A 328 4.48 15.31 2.97
CA LEU A 328 5.59 15.40 2.03
C LEU A 328 5.76 16.83 1.52
N PRO A 329 6.95 17.20 1.02
CA PRO A 329 7.19 18.52 0.43
C PRO A 329 6.33 18.80 -0.80
N SER A 330 6.17 20.08 -1.16
CA SER A 330 5.25 20.51 -2.21
C SER A 330 5.65 20.13 -3.64
N GLU A 331 6.94 20.15 -3.97
CA GLU A 331 7.40 19.95 -5.36
C GLU A 331 7.58 18.46 -5.64
N HIS A 332 6.61 17.89 -6.38
CA HIS A 332 6.57 16.48 -6.78
C HIS A 332 6.66 15.48 -5.62
N PHE A 333 6.39 15.91 -4.38
CA PHE A 333 6.62 15.14 -3.15
C PHE A 333 8.10 14.83 -2.87
N ILE A 334 9.03 15.56 -3.50
CA ILE A 334 10.48 15.36 -3.40
C ILE A 334 11.12 16.47 -2.57
N VAL A 335 10.86 17.74 -2.88
CA VAL A 335 11.51 18.89 -2.21
C VAL A 335 10.53 20.04 -1.96
N SER A 336 10.90 20.94 -1.05
CA SER A 336 10.22 22.23 -0.89
C SER A 336 11.06 23.34 -1.52
N LYS A 337 10.40 24.36 -2.08
CA LYS A 337 11.09 25.57 -2.59
C LYS A 337 11.89 26.28 -1.49
N LYS A 338 11.44 26.21 -0.23
CA LYS A 338 12.13 26.79 0.91
C LYS A 338 13.34 25.96 1.34
N ARG A 339 13.34 24.66 1.03
CA ARG A 339 14.35 23.68 1.44
C ARG A 339 14.77 22.79 0.27
N PRO A 340 15.43 23.35 -0.76
CA PRO A 340 15.79 22.59 -1.96
C PRO A 340 16.85 21.51 -1.71
N HIS A 341 17.58 21.60 -0.59
CA HIS A 341 18.67 20.70 -0.21
C HIS A 341 18.24 19.52 0.68
N LEU A 342 16.95 19.42 1.02
CA LEU A 342 16.35 18.28 1.72
C LEU A 342 15.38 17.58 0.79
N GLY A 343 15.79 16.41 0.29
CA GLY A 343 15.03 15.61 -0.68
C GLY A 343 14.42 14.36 -0.07
N PHE A 344 13.18 14.04 -0.46
CA PHE A 344 12.47 12.82 -0.08
C PHE A 344 12.39 11.88 -1.28
N ILE A 345 13.00 10.71 -1.14
CA ILE A 345 13.18 9.76 -2.23
C ILE A 345 12.46 8.44 -1.91
N GLY A 346 11.70 7.92 -2.88
CA GLY A 346 10.94 6.67 -2.72
C GLY A 346 9.59 6.83 -2.02
N PHE A 347 9.18 8.06 -1.70
CA PHE A 347 7.88 8.38 -1.10
C PHE A 347 6.77 8.50 -2.17
N VAL A 348 6.70 7.52 -3.07
CA VAL A 348 5.70 7.46 -4.14
C VAL A 348 5.07 6.08 -4.22
N ARG A 349 3.76 6.04 -4.43
CA ARG A 349 3.04 4.80 -4.77
C ARG A 349 2.52 4.88 -6.20
N PRO A 350 3.23 4.31 -7.18
CA PRO A 350 2.68 4.21 -8.52
C PRO A 350 1.48 3.25 -8.50
N ASN A 351 0.39 3.61 -9.20
CA ASN A 351 -0.75 2.70 -9.39
C ASN A 351 -0.32 1.41 -10.13
N VAL A 352 0.64 1.55 -11.04
CA VAL A 352 1.33 0.46 -11.75
C VAL A 352 2.78 0.87 -11.95
N GLY A 353 3.73 0.01 -11.59
CA GLY A 353 5.16 0.26 -11.72
C GLY A 353 5.92 -0.11 -10.44
N ALA A 354 7.23 0.10 -10.47
CA ALA A 354 8.13 -0.23 -9.37
C ALA A 354 8.72 1.05 -8.74
N ILE A 355 8.93 1.03 -7.43
CA ILE A 355 9.53 2.15 -6.68
C ILE A 355 11.00 2.40 -7.06
N PRO A 356 11.87 1.40 -7.31
CA PRO A 356 13.27 1.64 -7.64
C PRO A 356 13.51 2.58 -8.84
N PRO A 357 12.93 2.36 -10.04
CA PRO A 357 13.14 3.27 -11.17
C PRO A 357 12.52 4.66 -10.93
N MET A 358 11.42 4.74 -10.17
CA MET A 358 10.84 6.01 -9.77
C MET A 358 11.76 6.78 -8.83
N SER A 359 12.35 6.10 -7.86
CA SER A 359 13.28 6.68 -6.89
C SER A 359 14.55 7.19 -7.58
N GLU A 360 15.07 6.43 -8.54
CA GLU A 360 16.19 6.86 -9.38
C GLU A 360 15.85 8.15 -10.16
N LEU A 361 14.68 8.21 -10.79
CA LEU A 361 14.21 9.41 -11.49
C LEU A 361 14.01 10.60 -10.54
N GLN A 362 13.49 10.38 -9.33
CA GLN A 362 13.34 11.42 -8.32
C GLN A 362 14.71 12.03 -7.94
N VAL A 363 15.74 11.19 -7.77
CA VAL A 363 17.11 11.65 -7.50
C VAL A 363 17.67 12.43 -8.68
N MET A 364 17.55 11.91 -9.91
CA MET A 364 18.04 12.59 -11.11
C MET A 364 17.39 13.97 -11.25
N TRP A 365 16.06 14.03 -11.11
CA TRP A 365 15.32 15.29 -11.17
C TRP A 365 15.77 16.26 -10.08
N TRP A 366 15.92 15.78 -8.84
CA TRP A 366 16.33 16.62 -7.70
C TRP A 366 17.72 17.23 -7.92
N LEU A 367 18.68 16.45 -8.41
CA LEU A 367 20.04 16.93 -8.72
C LEU A 367 20.05 17.93 -9.88
N CYS A 368 19.30 17.68 -10.95
CA CYS A 368 19.15 18.63 -12.05
C CYS A 368 18.46 19.93 -11.58
N ASN A 369 17.49 19.84 -10.68
CA ASN A 369 16.81 21.00 -10.10
C ASN A 369 17.78 21.85 -9.28
N LEU A 370 18.61 21.23 -8.44
CA LEU A 370 19.66 21.90 -7.68
C LEU A 370 20.70 22.61 -8.57
N ARG A 371 20.98 22.06 -9.75
CA ARG A 371 21.91 22.66 -10.74
C ARG A 371 21.26 23.73 -11.62
N GLY A 372 19.96 23.95 -11.51
CA GLY A 372 19.22 24.85 -12.41
C GLY A 372 19.12 24.33 -13.85
N GLU A 373 19.24 23.02 -14.05
CA GLU A 373 19.18 22.37 -15.37
C GLU A 373 17.72 22.07 -15.81
N ILE A 374 16.77 22.09 -14.86
CA ILE A 374 15.35 21.89 -15.16
C ILE A 374 14.77 23.17 -15.78
N LYS A 375 14.29 23.07 -17.02
CA LYS A 375 13.56 24.16 -17.66
C LYS A 375 12.12 24.20 -17.16
N PRO A 376 11.53 25.39 -16.94
CA PRO A 376 10.11 25.52 -16.66
C PRO A 376 9.30 24.87 -17.77
N TYR A 377 8.28 24.10 -17.42
CA TYR A 377 7.33 23.59 -18.39
C TYR A 377 6.57 24.77 -19.01
N VAL A 378 6.68 24.91 -20.34
CA VAL A 378 5.85 25.84 -21.11
C VAL A 378 4.81 24.99 -21.80
N PRO A 379 3.52 25.09 -21.43
CA PRO A 379 2.49 24.31 -22.08
C PRO A 379 2.47 24.61 -23.59
N PRO A 380 2.25 23.61 -24.45
CA PRO A 380 2.03 23.87 -25.87
C PRO A 380 0.80 24.78 -26.02
N PRO A 381 0.80 25.67 -27.03
CA PRO A 381 -0.37 26.51 -27.29
C PRO A 381 -1.60 25.62 -27.46
N THR A 382 -2.68 25.94 -26.76
CA THR A 382 -3.98 25.28 -26.92
C THR A 382 -4.37 25.37 -28.40
N PRO A 383 -4.67 24.25 -29.09
CA PRO A 383 -5.14 24.31 -30.45
C PRO A 383 -6.43 25.13 -30.51
N ASP A 384 -6.55 25.98 -31.53
CA ASP A 384 -7.76 26.76 -31.75
C ASP A 384 -8.97 25.81 -31.79
N PRO A 385 -10.10 26.18 -31.14
CA PRO A 385 -11.31 25.37 -31.21
C PRO A 385 -11.74 25.22 -32.68
N ILE A 386 -11.86 23.96 -33.12
CA ILE A 386 -12.30 23.59 -34.47
C ILE A 386 -13.78 23.90 -34.66
#